data_AF-A0A2S6AYT9-F1
#
_entry.id   AF-A0A2S6AYT9-F1
#
_cell.length_a   1.000
_cell.length_b   1.000
_cell.length_c   1.000
_cell.angle_alpha   90.00
_cell.angle_beta   90.00
_cell.angle_gamma   90.00
#
_symmetry.space_group_name_H-M   'P 1'
#
loop_
_entity.id
_entity.type
_entity.pdbx_description
1 polymer ?
#
loop_
_entity_poly.entity_id
_entity_poly.type
_entity_poly.pdbx_seq_one_letter_code
_entity_poly.pdbx_strand_id
1 'polypeptide(L)'
;AKFRNSGQTCVCTNRFLVQSGIYDTFIEKFAAATQKLQVGDGLETGTEQGPLIDEKAVAKVEEFVADAKQKGGKVVTGGKRHALGGSFYE
;
A
#
# COMPACT_ATOMS: atom_id res chain seq x y z
N ALA A 1 6.47 9.72 -1.64
CA ALA A 1 6.68 9.22 -3.02
C ALA A 1 5.83 7.98 -3.34
N LYS A 2 5.91 6.88 -2.55
CA LYS A 2 5.12 5.65 -2.81
C LYS A 2 3.60 5.85 -2.83
N PHE A 3 3.06 6.51 -1.82
CA PHE A 3 1.62 6.61 -1.56
C PHE A 3 0.94 7.82 -2.21
N ARG A 4 1.63 8.53 -3.11
CA ARG A 4 0.99 9.64 -3.83
C ARG A 4 -0.09 9.08 -4.75
N ASN A 5 -1.28 9.68 -4.73
CA ASN A 5 -2.45 9.22 -5.50
C ASN A 5 -2.77 7.73 -5.26
N SER A 6 -2.69 7.27 -4.01
CA SER A 6 -2.83 5.86 -3.64
C SER A 6 -1.93 4.91 -4.45
N GLY A 7 -0.74 5.37 -4.83
CA GLY A 7 0.23 4.60 -5.62
C GLY A 7 -0.04 4.59 -7.14
N GLN A 8 -1.11 5.21 -7.60
CA GLN A 8 -1.53 5.25 -9.01
C GLN A 8 -0.82 6.39 -9.75
N THR A 9 0.51 6.39 -9.71
CA THR A 9 1.34 7.33 -10.48
C THR A 9 2.45 6.57 -11.18
N CYS A 10 2.72 6.90 -12.45
CA CYS A 10 3.74 6.24 -13.28
C CYS A 10 5.16 6.25 -12.69
N VAL A 11 5.45 7.16 -11.77
CA VAL A 11 6.77 7.32 -11.12
C VAL A 11 6.77 6.94 -9.63
N CYS A 12 5.74 6.22 -9.15
CA CYS A 12 5.75 5.72 -7.78
C CYS A 12 6.84 4.66 -7.58
N THR A 13 7.51 4.71 -6.43
CA THR A 13 8.53 3.73 -6.06
C THR A 13 7.92 2.34 -5.96
N ASN A 14 8.39 1.36 -6.74
CA ASN A 14 7.89 -0.02 -6.68
C ASN A 14 8.85 -0.99 -5.99
N ARG A 15 10.14 -0.66 -5.95
CA ARG A 15 11.18 -1.45 -5.28
C ARG A 15 12.04 -0.52 -4.44
N PHE A 16 12.14 -0.82 -3.16
CA PHE A 16 13.08 -0.17 -2.25
C PHE A 16 14.28 -1.10 -2.10
N LEU A 17 15.47 -0.63 -2.51
CA LEU A 17 16.72 -1.32 -2.22
C LEU A 17 17.31 -0.67 -0.98
N VAL A 18 17.30 -1.41 0.13
CA VAL A 18 17.69 -0.90 1.44
C VAL A 18 19.00 -1.58 1.84
N GLN A 19 19.94 -0.81 2.34
CA GLN A 19 21.22 -1.32 2.80
C GLN A 19 21.02 -2.27 3.99
N SER A 20 21.74 -3.39 3.99
CA SER A 20 21.52 -4.51 4.92
C SER A 20 21.58 -4.11 6.39
N GLY A 21 22.48 -3.20 6.78
CA GLY A 21 22.64 -2.73 8.16
C GLY A 21 21.48 -1.90 8.70
N ILE A 22 20.55 -1.45 7.84
CA ILE A 22 19.37 -0.69 8.26
C ILE A 22 18.04 -1.34 7.81
N TYR A 23 18.09 -2.53 7.22
CA TYR A 23 16.92 -3.16 6.60
C TYR A 23 15.76 -3.33 7.59
N ASP A 24 16.01 -3.98 8.73
CA ASP A 24 14.95 -4.27 9.70
C ASP A 24 14.36 -2.98 10.28
N THR A 25 15.21 -2.04 10.69
CA THR A 25 14.80 -0.72 11.20
C THR A 25 13.98 0.06 10.17
N PHE A 26 14.36 -0.01 8.89
CA PHE A 26 13.61 0.63 7.81
C PHE A 26 12.22 0.01 7.69
N ILE A 27 12.13 -1.33 7.65
CA ILE A 27 10.85 -2.03 7.51
C ILE A 27 9.93 -1.73 8.68
N GLU A 28 10.43 -1.75 9.91
CA GLU A 28 9.66 -1.42 11.12
C GLU A 28 9.09 0.01 11.05
N LYS A 29 9.95 1.00 10.80
CA LYS A 29 9.54 2.40 10.74
C LYS A 29 8.62 2.69 9.56
N PHE A 30 8.87 2.07 8.42
CA PHE A 30 8.03 2.23 7.24
C PHE A 30 6.65 1.65 7.48
N ALA A 31 6.55 0.43 8.01
CA ALA A 31 5.26 -0.18 8.35
C ALA A 31 4.48 0.66 9.37
N ALA A 32 5.14 1.11 10.45
CA ALA A 32 4.52 1.95 11.47
C ALA A 32 4.05 3.31 10.91
N ALA A 33 4.78 3.90 9.96
CA ALA A 33 4.35 5.14 9.30
C ALA A 33 3.18 4.88 8.33
N THR A 34 3.21 3.79 7.57
CA THR A 34 2.13 3.41 6.65
C THR A 34 0.82 3.15 7.39
N GLN A 35 0.85 2.50 8.55
CA GLN A 35 -0.34 2.24 9.37
C GLN A 35 -1.01 3.50 9.92
N LYS A 36 -0.31 4.64 9.92
CA LYS A 36 -0.88 5.93 10.37
C LYS A 36 -1.62 6.68 9.27
N LEU A 37 -1.46 6.25 8.01
CA LEU A 37 -2.11 6.89 6.88
C LEU A 37 -3.63 6.77 6.99
N GLN A 38 -4.33 7.89 6.92
CA GLN A 38 -5.79 7.92 6.96
C GLN A 38 -6.37 7.52 5.60
N VAL A 39 -7.01 6.35 5.54
CA VAL A 39 -7.76 5.89 4.36
C VAL A 39 -9.21 6.34 4.49
N GLY A 40 -9.75 7.03 3.48
CA GLY A 40 -11.08 7.62 3.56
C GLY A 40 -11.59 8.20 2.24
N ASP A 41 -12.78 8.79 2.26
CA ASP A 41 -13.32 9.50 1.09
C ASP A 41 -12.39 10.68 0.74
N GLY A 42 -12.06 10.84 -0.54
CA GLY A 42 -11.17 11.90 -1.00
C GLY A 42 -11.73 13.32 -0.80
N LEU A 43 -13.02 13.46 -0.49
CA LEU A 43 -13.66 14.73 -0.15
C LEU A 43 -13.62 15.04 1.36
N GLU A 44 -13.31 14.05 2.21
CA GLU A 44 -13.24 14.23 3.66
C GLU A 44 -11.91 14.88 4.08
N THR A 45 -12.00 15.84 5.01
CA THR A 45 -10.81 16.49 5.55
C THR A 45 -10.00 15.50 6.38
N GLY A 46 -8.71 15.39 6.09
CA GLY A 46 -7.80 14.49 6.79
C GLY A 46 -7.56 13.16 6.07
N THR A 47 -8.31 12.85 5.01
CA THR A 47 -8.01 11.70 4.15
C THR A 47 -6.65 11.89 3.48
N GLU A 48 -5.76 10.93 3.68
CA GLU A 48 -4.45 10.88 3.04
C GLU A 48 -4.45 9.93 1.84
N GLN A 49 -5.25 8.85 1.89
CA GLN A 49 -5.35 7.83 0.86
C GLN A 49 -6.82 7.58 0.48
N GLY A 50 -7.15 7.89 -0.77
CA GLY A 50 -8.47 7.60 -1.34
C GLY A 50 -8.53 6.20 -1.96
N PRO A 51 -9.67 5.84 -2.57
CA PRO A 51 -9.84 4.55 -3.22
C PRO A 51 -8.94 4.42 -4.46
N LEU A 52 -8.75 3.18 -4.92
CA LEU A 52 -8.22 2.94 -6.26
C LEU A 52 -9.28 3.34 -7.31
N ILE A 53 -8.83 3.54 -8.55
CA ILE A 53 -9.66 4.09 -9.63
C ILE A 53 -10.89 3.23 -9.95
N ASP A 54 -10.78 1.90 -9.83
CA ASP A 54 -11.85 0.95 -10.06
C ASP A 54 -11.57 -0.42 -9.41
N GLU A 55 -12.53 -1.34 -9.49
CA GLU A 55 -12.40 -2.73 -9.01
C GLU A 55 -11.34 -3.54 -9.76
N LYS A 56 -11.03 -3.21 -11.01
CA LYS A 56 -9.98 -3.92 -11.78
C LYS A 56 -8.61 -3.60 -11.19
N ALA A 57 -8.38 -2.36 -10.76
CA ALA A 57 -7.17 -1.97 -10.05
C ALA A 57 -7.04 -2.73 -8.72
N VAL A 58 -8.13 -2.88 -7.96
CA VAL A 58 -8.13 -3.68 -6.72
C VAL A 58 -7.75 -5.14 -7.00
N ALA A 59 -8.45 -5.79 -7.94
CA ALA A 59 -8.16 -7.17 -8.33
C ALA A 59 -6.69 -7.32 -8.75
N LYS A 60 -6.13 -6.33 -9.47
CA LYS A 60 -4.72 -6.37 -9.88
C LYS A 60 -3.75 -6.27 -8.71
N VAL A 61 -4.05 -5.46 -7.70
CA VAL A 61 -3.25 -5.39 -6.47
C VAL A 61 -3.34 -6.70 -5.68
N GLU A 62 -4.54 -7.29 -5.59
CA GLU A 62 -4.74 -8.60 -4.96
C GLU A 62 -3.90 -9.70 -5.62
N GLU A 63 -3.84 -9.73 -6.96
CA GLU A 63 -2.95 -10.61 -7.72
C GLU A 63 -1.48 -10.41 -7.35
N PHE A 64 -1.00 -9.16 -7.27
CA PHE A 64 0.38 -8.88 -6.92
C PHE A 64 0.72 -9.31 -5.50
N VAL A 65 -0.18 -9.10 -4.54
CA VAL A 65 0.01 -9.54 -3.15
C VAL A 65 0.00 -11.06 -3.05
N ALA A 66 -0.90 -11.74 -3.78
CA ALA A 66 -0.97 -13.20 -3.83
C ALA A 66 0.31 -13.81 -4.44
N ASP A 67 0.76 -13.29 -5.58
CA ASP A 67 2.01 -13.71 -6.24
C ASP A 67 3.22 -13.51 -5.33
N ALA A 68 3.32 -12.37 -4.64
CA ALA A 68 4.39 -12.11 -3.68
C ALA A 68 4.39 -13.13 -2.55
N LYS A 69 3.23 -13.44 -1.94
CA LYS A 69 3.11 -14.45 -0.88
C LYS A 69 3.50 -15.84 -1.39
N GLN A 70 3.04 -16.23 -2.58
CA GLN A 70 3.37 -17.53 -3.19
C GLN A 70 4.88 -17.69 -3.41
N LYS A 71 5.58 -16.59 -3.73
CA LYS A 71 7.03 -16.57 -3.93
C LYS A 71 7.83 -16.36 -2.62
N GLY A 72 7.19 -16.47 -1.46
CA GLY A 72 7.84 -16.36 -0.14
C GLY A 72 7.99 -14.92 0.40
N GLY A 73 7.38 -13.94 -0.27
CA GLY A 73 7.28 -12.57 0.23
C GLY A 73 6.44 -12.49 1.51
N LYS A 74 6.83 -11.61 2.42
CA LYS A 74 6.14 -11.37 3.69
C LYS A 74 5.37 -10.06 3.64
N VAL A 75 4.08 -10.10 3.93
CA VAL A 75 3.27 -8.89 4.12
C VAL A 75 3.46 -8.41 5.56
N VAL A 76 4.07 -7.23 5.72
CA VAL A 76 4.37 -6.66 7.04
C VAL A 76 3.20 -5.84 7.57
N THR A 77 2.46 -5.16 6.70
CA THR A 77 1.22 -4.44 7.01
C THR A 77 0.34 -4.37 5.77
N GLY A 78 -0.98 -4.22 5.96
CA GLY A 78 -1.92 -4.14 4.84
C GLY A 78 -2.03 -5.43 4.03
N GLY A 79 -2.08 -5.29 2.70
CA GLY A 79 -2.20 -6.38 1.73
C GLY A 79 -3.60 -6.99 1.66
N LYS A 80 -4.66 -6.21 1.88
CA LYS A 80 -6.06 -6.65 1.84
C LYS A 80 -7.03 -5.51 1.47
N ARG A 81 -8.27 -5.86 1.12
CA ARG A 81 -9.34 -4.86 0.95
C ARG A 81 -9.62 -4.16 2.27
N HIS A 82 -9.87 -2.85 2.19
CA HIS A 82 -10.16 -2.03 3.36
C HIS A 82 -11.64 -2.20 3.80
N ALA A 83 -11.93 -1.94 5.08
CA ALA A 83 -13.26 -2.09 5.65
C ALA A 83 -14.32 -1.15 5.04
N LEU A 84 -13.91 -0.03 4.42
CA LEU A 84 -14.81 0.92 3.74
C LEU A 84 -15.48 0.32 2.47
N GLY A 85 -15.02 -0.84 1.99
CA GLY A 85 -15.61 -1.51 0.82
C GLY A 85 -15.24 -0.84 -0.51
N GLY A 86 -15.95 -1.20 -1.59
CA GLY A 86 -15.67 -0.70 -2.94
C GLY A 86 -14.21 -0.86 -3.36
N SER A 87 -13.65 0.16 -4.03
CA SER A 87 -12.29 0.13 -4.53
C SER A 87 -11.22 0.55 -3.51
N PHE A 88 -11.51 0.49 -2.20
CA PHE A 88 -10.54 0.79 -1.14
C PHE A 88 -9.65 -0.41 -0.80
N TYR A 89 -8.35 -0.14 -0.58
CA TYR A 89 -7.34 -1.15 -0.27
C TYR A 89 -6.37 -0.63 0.79
N GLU A 90 -5.84 -1.52 1.63
CA GLU A 90 -4.83 -1.24 2.66
C GLU A 90 -3.69 -2.25 2.62
#